data_AF-A0A7J9NIM5-F1
#
_entry.id   AF-A0A7J9NIM5-F1
#
_cell.length_a   1.000
_cell.length_b   1.000
_cell.length_c   1.000
_cell.angle_alpha   90.00
_cell.angle_beta   90.00
_cell.angle_gamma   90.00
#
_symmetry.space_group_name_H-M   'P 1'
#
loop_
_entity.id
_entity.type
_entity.pdbx_description
1 polymer ?
#
loop_
_entity_poly.entity_id
_entity_poly.type
_entity_poly.pdbx_seq_one_letter_code
_entity_poly.pdbx_strand_id
1 'polypeptide(L)'
;MYLSHTTVTLVLLMMLTATMIYNTIDLQKDQVLTESIATSVDLRSSSLEHVVETSIPIAFNKVLNDMELYIIKSGTYYENESYVLENLTYLLDSEITGNLESIKNEYSPEYGMNYSFEVTNITMVDGFTFKVDYDLEYYLAKENVYDSKNVSESQEITVKTIISAYHYLMPKNLIEINSPSDLTDYQFKVVLTDTDFDFSENNNGSGIEFIDEYGNSLPYWIEYWNYDDKKAIVWLNGNLTTGINYININTSGTGVSNGGAVFELFEGFEDLESDFDSDTIFYTTIASGTWENDSLDSVLTSEYNEKMVKCENAPIFAKVITKDNLAISEYIVEVNAKGNNSDSGLGKTSPNVMVGYFVDPDAEPTYGYHPESFYTADLGGVYNDYIYEYSDSGFRNAPAPDFKSTFGISNEYPDDKNLDQVIRNRFVSSLEVQENTWYYVKLKVNESSGEVKASFIDLVSYVEGLDFKNEIIRTTVLSDNYLLLGTSVGSYYYVPNNYNQSIYFDNFRVRKYVQNEPTQIPRYQGLYYISPPRGYGTVYGTGDSENLYFVENNTEPSIIDMLAGKGSYEGPYWTYGYGIKLVEN
;
A
#
# COMPACT_ATOMS: atom_id res chain seq x y z
N MET A 1 72.58 -97.07 -2.97
CA MET A 1 71.13 -97.41 -2.96
C MET A 1 70.40 -96.72 -1.79
N TYR A 2 70.86 -96.83 -0.54
CA TYR A 2 70.20 -96.17 0.60
C TYR A 2 70.18 -94.63 0.54
N LEU A 3 71.24 -94.00 0.02
CA LEU A 3 71.33 -92.53 -0.12
C LEU A 3 70.30 -91.92 -1.11
N SER A 4 69.84 -92.66 -2.14
CA SER A 4 68.89 -92.13 -3.13
C SER A 4 67.44 -92.23 -2.68
N HIS A 5 67.09 -93.26 -1.89
CA HIS A 5 65.75 -93.38 -1.29
C HIS A 5 65.52 -92.29 -0.24
N THR A 6 66.49 -92.03 0.64
CA THR A 6 66.39 -90.97 1.66
C THR A 6 66.29 -89.57 1.05
N THR A 7 66.97 -89.30 -0.06
CA THR A 7 66.84 -88.01 -0.77
C THR A 7 65.49 -87.86 -1.46
N VAL A 8 64.96 -88.91 -2.08
CA VAL A 8 63.61 -88.89 -2.67
C VAL A 8 62.53 -88.68 -1.60
N THR A 9 62.62 -89.37 -0.45
CA THR A 9 61.69 -89.16 0.67
C THR A 9 61.79 -87.75 1.23
N LEU A 10 63.00 -87.18 1.35
CA LEU A 10 63.19 -85.80 1.79
C LEU A 10 62.58 -84.78 0.81
N VAL A 11 62.74 -85.00 -0.50
CA VAL A 11 62.15 -84.13 -1.54
C VAL A 11 60.62 -84.22 -1.52
N LEU A 12 60.05 -85.41 -1.38
CA LEU A 12 58.59 -85.59 -1.25
C LEU A 12 58.05 -84.95 0.03
N LEU A 13 58.77 -85.06 1.15
CA LEU A 13 58.42 -84.39 2.39
C LEU A 13 58.46 -82.86 2.23
N MET A 14 59.50 -82.32 1.58
CA MET A 14 59.61 -80.89 1.27
C MET A 14 58.47 -80.40 0.37
N MET A 15 58.12 -81.16 -0.68
CA MET A 15 56.97 -80.84 -1.54
C MET A 15 55.66 -80.86 -0.76
N LEU A 16 55.42 -81.89 0.07
CA LEU A 16 54.23 -81.97 0.91
C LEU A 16 54.13 -80.80 1.89
N THR A 17 55.25 -80.45 2.55
CA THR A 17 55.28 -79.28 3.45
C THR A 17 55.04 -77.98 2.69
N ALA A 18 55.60 -77.82 1.49
CA ALA A 18 55.36 -76.63 0.67
C ALA A 18 53.88 -76.52 0.24
N THR A 19 53.24 -77.63 -0.14
CA THR A 19 51.81 -77.66 -0.46
C THR A 19 50.94 -77.35 0.77
N MET A 20 51.28 -77.89 1.95
CA MET A 20 50.56 -77.58 3.18
C MET A 20 50.70 -76.09 3.56
N ILE A 21 51.90 -75.52 3.44
CA ILE A 21 52.14 -74.09 3.69
C ILE A 21 51.34 -73.24 2.70
N TYR A 22 51.38 -73.57 1.41
CA TYR A 22 50.62 -72.84 0.38
C TYR A 22 49.12 -72.86 0.66
N ASN A 23 48.54 -74.04 0.93
CA ASN A 23 47.11 -74.16 1.26
C ASN A 23 46.75 -73.40 2.54
N THR A 24 47.64 -73.37 3.53
CA THR A 24 47.41 -72.61 4.77
C THR A 24 47.42 -71.10 4.50
N ILE A 25 48.35 -70.62 3.68
CA ILE A 25 48.43 -69.21 3.27
C ILE A 25 47.19 -68.81 2.47
N ASP A 26 46.74 -69.66 1.54
CA ASP A 26 45.56 -69.39 0.71
C ASP A 26 44.29 -69.31 1.57
N LEU A 27 44.10 -70.24 2.51
CA LEU A 27 43.00 -70.19 3.49
C LEU A 27 43.06 -68.94 4.37
N GLN A 28 44.23 -68.58 4.88
CA GLN A 28 44.40 -67.37 5.69
C GLN A 28 44.13 -66.10 4.88
N LYS A 29 44.54 -66.06 3.60
CA LYS A 29 44.27 -64.96 2.69
C LYS A 29 42.78 -64.79 2.44
N ASP A 30 42.05 -65.89 2.16
CA ASP A 30 40.61 -65.85 1.93
C ASP A 30 39.84 -65.43 3.19
N GLN A 31 40.28 -65.87 4.37
CA GLN A 31 39.75 -65.40 5.66
C GLN A 31 39.95 -63.90 5.83
N VAL A 32 41.18 -63.40 5.65
CA VAL A 32 41.49 -61.97 5.77
C VAL A 32 40.70 -61.13 4.75
N LEU A 33 40.54 -61.61 3.52
CA LEU A 33 39.75 -60.93 2.49
C LEU A 33 38.26 -60.86 2.88
N THR A 34 37.70 -61.98 3.37
CA THR A 34 36.30 -62.04 3.81
C THR A 34 36.06 -61.14 5.01
N GLU A 35 36.95 -61.15 6.01
CA GLU A 35 36.90 -60.26 7.18
C GLU A 35 37.04 -58.78 6.77
N SER A 36 37.91 -58.49 5.79
CA SER A 36 38.05 -57.13 5.25
C SER A 36 36.78 -56.65 4.55
N ILE A 37 36.11 -57.51 3.77
CA ILE A 37 34.84 -57.17 3.11
C ILE A 37 33.74 -57.01 4.17
N ALA A 38 33.66 -57.90 5.15
CA ALA A 38 32.70 -57.80 6.25
C ALA A 38 32.86 -56.51 7.04
N THR A 39 34.09 -56.16 7.40
CA THR A 39 34.40 -54.87 8.08
C THR A 39 34.01 -53.69 7.20
N SER A 40 34.22 -53.77 5.88
CA SER A 40 33.84 -52.72 4.95
C SER A 40 32.32 -52.56 4.83
N VAL A 41 31.56 -53.66 4.80
CA VAL A 41 30.09 -53.62 4.79
C VAL A 41 29.55 -53.05 6.10
N ASP A 42 30.06 -53.52 7.24
CA ASP A 42 29.70 -53.07 8.59
C ASP A 42 29.99 -51.57 8.84
N LEU A 43 31.15 -51.09 8.37
CA LEU A 43 31.49 -49.66 8.44
C LEU A 43 30.52 -48.81 7.60
N ARG A 44 30.14 -49.30 6.42
CA ARG A 44 29.24 -48.57 5.51
C ARG A 44 27.80 -48.59 5.99
N SER A 45 27.32 -49.68 6.56
CA SER A 45 25.99 -49.74 7.18
C SER A 45 25.90 -48.85 8.42
N SER A 46 26.91 -48.89 9.29
CA SER A 46 27.01 -47.97 10.43
C SER A 46 27.07 -46.50 9.99
N SER A 47 27.77 -46.22 8.88
CA SER A 47 27.81 -44.87 8.29
C SER A 47 26.44 -44.44 7.74
N LEU A 48 25.66 -45.36 7.18
CA LEU A 48 24.31 -45.08 6.68
C LEU A 48 23.38 -44.67 7.81
N GLU A 49 23.36 -45.44 8.90
CA GLU A 49 22.58 -45.10 10.10
C GLU A 49 22.95 -43.71 10.62
N HIS A 50 24.25 -43.42 10.73
CA HIS A 50 24.73 -42.13 11.19
C HIS A 50 24.37 -40.97 10.24
N VAL A 51 24.36 -41.21 8.93
CA VAL A 51 23.95 -40.18 7.95
C VAL A 51 22.45 -39.90 8.07
N VAL A 52 21.61 -40.91 8.28
CA VAL A 52 20.17 -40.70 8.54
C VAL A 52 19.98 -39.91 9.82
N GLU A 53 20.60 -40.35 10.92
CA GLU A 53 20.56 -39.67 12.22
C GLU A 53 21.00 -38.20 12.12
N THR A 54 22.06 -37.90 11.37
CA THR A 54 22.57 -36.51 11.25
C THR A 54 21.82 -35.66 10.23
N SER A 55 21.09 -36.26 9.28
CA SER A 55 20.37 -35.54 8.23
C SER A 55 18.95 -35.17 8.62
N ILE A 56 18.27 -35.95 9.46
CA ILE A 56 16.91 -35.67 9.93
C ILE A 56 16.76 -34.25 10.50
N PRO A 57 17.63 -33.73 11.38
CA PRO A 57 17.49 -32.37 11.91
C PRO A 57 17.60 -31.30 10.83
N ILE A 58 18.47 -31.51 9.84
CA ILE A 58 18.71 -30.59 8.74
C ILE A 58 17.50 -30.58 7.80
N ALA A 59 17.03 -31.76 7.41
CA ALA A 59 15.86 -31.95 6.56
C ALA A 59 14.59 -31.39 7.22
N PHE A 60 14.38 -31.67 8.50
CA PHE A 60 13.25 -31.14 9.27
C PHE A 60 13.21 -29.61 9.26
N ASN A 61 14.34 -28.96 9.58
CA ASN A 61 14.43 -27.49 9.56
C ASN A 61 14.15 -26.93 8.16
N LYS A 62 14.67 -27.57 7.10
CA LYS A 62 14.43 -27.16 5.72
C LYS A 62 12.96 -27.27 5.35
N VAL A 63 12.36 -28.46 5.55
CA VAL A 63 10.95 -28.74 5.21
C VAL A 63 10.01 -27.78 5.93
N LEU A 64 10.22 -27.55 7.22
CA LEU A 64 9.38 -26.64 8.01
C LEU A 64 9.45 -25.20 7.46
N ASN A 65 10.64 -24.71 7.11
CA ASN A 65 10.78 -23.38 6.48
C ASN A 65 10.22 -23.33 5.05
N ASP A 66 10.36 -24.40 4.27
CA ASP A 66 9.80 -24.49 2.91
C ASP A 66 8.26 -24.46 2.95
N MET A 67 7.63 -25.11 3.93
CA MET A 67 6.18 -25.08 4.16
C MET A 67 5.69 -23.66 4.53
N GLU A 68 6.38 -22.99 5.46
CA GLU A 68 6.05 -21.60 5.81
C GLU A 68 6.20 -20.68 4.58
N LEU A 69 7.28 -20.84 3.81
CA LEU A 69 7.51 -20.06 2.59
C LEU A 69 6.43 -20.32 1.52
N TYR A 70 5.87 -21.53 1.47
CA TYR A 70 4.75 -21.85 0.58
C TYR A 70 3.50 -21.06 0.95
N ILE A 71 3.13 -21.03 2.23
CA ILE A 71 1.98 -20.23 2.72
C ILE A 71 2.20 -18.75 2.42
N ILE A 72 3.41 -18.24 2.68
CA ILE A 72 3.78 -16.85 2.38
C ILE A 72 3.50 -16.49 0.91
N LYS A 73 3.83 -17.40 -0.02
CA LYS A 73 3.66 -17.18 -1.46
C LYS A 73 2.22 -17.38 -1.93
N SER A 74 1.49 -18.30 -1.31
CA SER A 74 0.12 -18.66 -1.73
C SER A 74 -0.95 -17.79 -1.06
N GLY A 75 -0.66 -17.22 0.11
CA GLY A 75 -1.63 -16.56 0.98
C GLY A 75 -2.69 -17.51 1.55
N THR A 76 -2.50 -18.83 1.44
CA THR A 76 -3.48 -19.85 1.86
C THR A 76 -2.92 -20.67 3.01
N TYR A 77 -3.57 -20.61 4.18
CA TYR A 77 -3.20 -21.38 5.37
C TYR A 77 -3.74 -22.81 5.35
N TYR A 78 -3.17 -23.68 6.19
CA TYR A 78 -3.68 -25.02 6.41
C TYR A 78 -4.98 -24.99 7.22
N GLU A 79 -5.85 -25.98 6.99
CA GLU A 79 -7.16 -26.02 7.64
C GLU A 79 -7.09 -26.48 9.11
N ASN A 80 -6.13 -27.36 9.44
CA ASN A 80 -5.98 -27.93 10.78
C ASN A 80 -4.60 -28.61 10.96
N GLU A 81 -4.30 -28.98 12.21
CA GLU A 81 -3.08 -29.67 12.63
C GLU A 81 -2.82 -30.98 11.87
N SER A 82 -3.86 -31.78 11.60
CA SER A 82 -3.70 -33.05 10.89
C SER A 82 -3.13 -32.87 9.48
N TYR A 83 -3.61 -31.86 8.74
CA TYR A 83 -3.07 -31.55 7.41
C TYR A 83 -1.63 -31.04 7.47
N VAL A 84 -1.28 -30.27 8.50
CA VAL A 84 0.10 -29.81 8.71
C VAL A 84 1.02 -31.00 8.98
N LEU A 85 0.64 -31.88 9.90
CA LEU A 85 1.42 -33.08 10.24
C LEU A 85 1.56 -34.02 9.04
N GLU A 86 0.48 -34.28 8.31
CA GLU A 86 0.50 -35.12 7.11
C GLU A 86 1.51 -34.58 6.07
N ASN A 87 1.48 -33.28 5.81
CA ASN A 87 2.35 -32.65 4.83
C ASN A 87 3.81 -32.55 5.33
N LEU A 88 4.01 -32.25 6.61
CA LEU A 88 5.34 -32.21 7.24
C LEU A 88 6.01 -33.59 7.20
N THR A 89 5.27 -34.65 7.56
CA THR A 89 5.73 -36.04 7.48
C THR A 89 6.07 -36.42 6.04
N TYR A 90 5.15 -36.18 5.11
CA TYR A 90 5.34 -36.52 3.69
C TYR A 90 6.58 -35.83 3.08
N LEU A 91 6.74 -34.53 3.35
CA LEU A 91 7.87 -33.76 2.81
C LEU A 91 9.21 -34.16 3.46
N LEU A 92 9.20 -34.48 4.77
CA LEU A 92 10.39 -34.99 5.46
C LEU A 92 10.81 -36.36 4.93
N ASP A 93 9.86 -37.27 4.75
CA ASP A 93 10.09 -38.59 4.14
C ASP A 93 10.68 -38.45 2.74
N SER A 94 10.10 -37.56 1.93
CA SER A 94 10.58 -37.29 0.59
C SER A 94 12.00 -36.73 0.58
N GLU A 95 12.34 -35.82 1.48
CA GLU A 95 13.66 -35.20 1.57
C GLU A 95 14.74 -36.23 1.99
N ILE A 96 14.45 -37.04 3.02
CA ILE A 96 15.38 -38.09 3.49
C ILE A 96 15.52 -39.21 2.45
N THR A 97 14.42 -39.65 1.85
CA THR A 97 14.46 -40.65 0.76
C THR A 97 15.28 -40.15 -0.41
N GLY A 98 15.17 -38.86 -0.78
CA GLY A 98 16.03 -38.25 -1.81
C GLY A 98 17.53 -38.29 -1.47
N ASN A 99 17.88 -38.06 -0.21
CA ASN A 99 19.25 -38.17 0.28
C ASN A 99 19.75 -39.62 0.24
N LEU A 100 18.93 -40.58 0.68
CA LEU A 100 19.25 -42.01 0.65
C LEU A 100 19.41 -42.55 -0.78
N GLU A 101 18.59 -42.09 -1.73
CA GLU A 101 18.73 -42.49 -3.14
C GLU A 101 20.04 -41.97 -3.72
N SER A 102 20.47 -40.77 -3.33
CA SER A 102 21.77 -40.22 -3.73
C SER A 102 22.93 -41.09 -3.22
N ILE A 103 22.88 -41.55 -1.97
CA ILE A 103 23.88 -42.46 -1.37
C ILE A 103 23.87 -43.82 -2.07
N LYS A 104 22.69 -44.39 -2.31
CA LYS A 104 22.56 -45.66 -3.04
C LYS A 104 23.18 -45.57 -4.43
N ASN A 105 22.95 -44.47 -5.16
CA ASN A 105 23.56 -44.26 -6.46
C ASN A 105 25.09 -44.16 -6.40
N GLU A 106 25.64 -43.55 -5.35
CA GLU A 106 27.09 -43.50 -5.11
C GLU A 106 27.69 -44.88 -4.84
N TYR A 107 26.99 -45.73 -4.07
CA TYR A 107 27.50 -47.04 -3.64
C TYR A 107 27.22 -48.18 -4.64
N SER A 108 26.24 -48.02 -5.52
CA SER A 108 25.81 -49.01 -6.52
C SER A 108 26.92 -49.64 -7.39
N PRO A 109 28.06 -48.97 -7.71
CA PRO A 109 29.14 -49.60 -8.47
C PRO A 109 29.82 -50.77 -7.75
N GLU A 110 29.82 -50.77 -6.42
CA GLU A 110 30.55 -51.76 -5.60
C GLU A 110 29.66 -52.56 -4.65
N TYR A 111 28.47 -52.04 -4.31
CA TYR A 111 27.57 -52.62 -3.32
C TYR A 111 26.16 -52.77 -3.89
N GLY A 112 25.48 -53.85 -3.53
CA GLY A 112 24.04 -53.96 -3.66
C GLY A 112 23.37 -53.33 -2.44
N MET A 113 22.58 -52.27 -2.65
CA MET A 113 21.93 -51.52 -1.58
C MET A 113 20.43 -51.34 -1.83
N ASN A 114 19.61 -51.69 -0.84
CA ASN A 114 18.19 -51.36 -0.77
C ASN A 114 17.88 -50.74 0.59
N TYR A 115 16.90 -49.84 0.63
CA TYR A 115 16.47 -49.21 1.86
C TYR A 115 14.97 -48.87 1.80
N SER A 116 14.37 -48.68 2.97
CA SER A 116 13.05 -48.11 3.20
C SER A 116 13.15 -47.18 4.39
N PHE A 117 12.64 -45.95 4.26
CA PHE A 117 12.61 -44.96 5.32
C PHE A 117 11.19 -44.42 5.44
N GLU A 118 10.69 -44.33 6.68
CA GLU A 118 9.36 -43.81 6.98
C GLU A 118 9.40 -43.06 8.31
N VAL A 119 8.91 -41.83 8.32
CA VAL A 119 8.61 -41.06 9.52
C VAL A 119 7.25 -41.52 10.04
N THR A 120 7.28 -42.15 11.20
CA THR A 120 6.07 -42.77 11.78
C THR A 120 5.26 -41.79 12.60
N ASN A 121 5.92 -40.79 13.19
CA ASN A 121 5.27 -39.80 14.04
C ASN A 121 6.14 -38.55 14.23
N ILE A 122 5.50 -37.38 14.30
CA ILE A 122 6.13 -36.11 14.64
C ILE A 122 5.32 -35.50 15.78
N THR A 123 5.98 -35.19 16.89
CA THR A 123 5.34 -34.56 18.05
C THR A 123 6.15 -33.37 18.53
N MET A 124 5.49 -32.26 18.86
CA MET A 124 6.17 -31.15 19.52
C MET A 124 6.36 -31.48 21.00
N VAL A 125 7.60 -31.36 21.48
CA VAL A 125 7.99 -31.61 22.88
C VAL A 125 7.93 -30.30 23.69
N ASP A 126 8.56 -29.24 23.17
CA ASP A 126 8.62 -27.93 23.81
C ASP A 126 8.89 -26.82 22.77
N GLY A 127 7.83 -26.09 22.38
CA GLY A 127 7.84 -24.88 21.56
C GLY A 127 8.48 -24.96 20.17
N PHE A 128 9.79 -25.20 20.12
CA PHE A 128 10.58 -25.37 18.90
C PHE A 128 11.36 -26.68 18.87
N THR A 129 11.19 -27.54 19.89
CA THR A 129 11.76 -28.88 19.94
C THR A 129 10.73 -29.91 19.53
N PHE A 130 11.04 -30.69 18.50
CA PHE A 130 10.19 -31.74 17.95
C PHE A 130 10.83 -33.10 18.14
N LYS A 131 10.04 -34.10 18.49
CA LYS A 131 10.42 -35.50 18.49
C LYS A 131 9.91 -36.14 17.20
N VAL A 132 10.84 -36.59 16.37
CA VAL A 132 10.58 -37.31 15.12
C VAL A 132 10.90 -38.78 15.35
N ASP A 133 9.87 -39.62 15.23
CA ASP A 133 9.99 -41.09 15.27
C ASP A 133 10.09 -41.61 13.84
N TYR A 134 11.05 -42.50 13.58
CA TYR A 134 11.29 -43.02 12.23
C TYR A 134 11.72 -44.49 12.23
N ASP A 135 11.40 -45.16 11.12
CA ASP A 135 11.83 -46.51 10.82
C ASP A 135 12.76 -46.47 9.59
N LEU A 136 13.95 -47.09 9.73
CA LEU A 136 14.90 -47.30 8.65
C LEU A 136 15.17 -48.80 8.51
N GLU A 137 14.74 -49.38 7.39
CA GLU A 137 15.12 -50.72 6.97
C GLU A 137 16.16 -50.62 5.87
N TYR A 138 17.27 -51.36 5.98
CA TYR A 138 18.27 -51.41 4.92
C TYR A 138 18.85 -52.80 4.71
N TYR A 139 19.35 -53.02 3.50
CA TYR A 139 20.12 -54.17 3.07
C TYR A 139 21.34 -53.67 2.30
N LEU A 140 22.54 -54.06 2.73
CA LEU A 140 23.80 -53.73 2.08
C LEU A 140 24.62 -54.99 1.85
N ALA A 141 25.06 -55.23 0.61
CA ALA A 141 25.82 -56.42 0.27
C ALA A 141 27.01 -56.11 -0.64
N LYS A 142 28.12 -56.80 -0.42
CA LYS A 142 29.28 -56.84 -1.30
C LYS A 142 29.77 -58.27 -1.42
N GLU A 143 29.81 -58.77 -2.65
CA GLU A 143 30.09 -60.18 -2.95
C GLU A 143 29.15 -61.12 -2.17
N ASN A 144 29.68 -61.97 -1.27
CA ASN A 144 28.90 -62.92 -0.46
C ASN A 144 28.68 -62.45 1.00
N VAL A 145 29.05 -61.22 1.31
CA VAL A 145 28.88 -60.63 2.65
C VAL A 145 27.78 -59.59 2.60
N TYR A 146 26.84 -59.67 3.54
CA TYR A 146 25.71 -58.75 3.64
C TYR A 146 25.46 -58.36 5.08
N ASP A 147 24.89 -57.17 5.24
CA ASP A 147 24.32 -56.67 6.48
C ASP A 147 22.90 -56.16 6.20
N SER A 148 21.99 -56.42 7.13
CA SER A 148 20.60 -56.00 7.03
C SER A 148 20.01 -55.77 8.40
N LYS A 149 19.35 -54.63 8.58
CA LYS A 149 18.82 -54.22 9.87
C LYS A 149 17.56 -53.38 9.68
N ASN A 150 16.69 -53.46 10.68
CA ASN A 150 15.56 -52.55 10.85
C ASN A 150 15.82 -51.74 12.12
N VAL A 151 15.83 -50.43 11.98
CA VAL A 151 16.17 -49.45 13.02
C VAL A 151 14.95 -48.56 13.25
N SER A 152 14.35 -48.68 14.43
CA SER A 152 13.26 -47.81 14.89
C SER A 152 13.80 -46.89 15.97
N GLU A 153 13.94 -45.60 15.68
CA GLU A 153 14.58 -44.63 16.56
C GLU A 153 13.77 -43.33 16.66
N SER A 154 14.13 -42.50 17.63
CA SER A 154 13.54 -41.18 17.84
C SER A 154 14.63 -40.13 17.91
N GLN A 155 14.37 -38.95 17.31
CA GLN A 155 15.27 -37.82 17.42
C GLN A 155 14.56 -36.56 17.91
N GLU A 156 15.18 -35.89 18.89
CA GLU A 156 14.75 -34.56 19.34
C GLU A 156 15.49 -33.47 18.55
N ILE A 157 14.72 -32.60 17.91
CA ILE A 157 15.19 -31.59 16.96
C ILE A 157 14.72 -30.22 17.44
N THR A 158 15.65 -29.37 17.87
CA THR A 158 15.35 -27.96 18.16
C THR A 158 15.54 -27.11 16.90
N VAL A 159 14.45 -26.50 16.43
CA VAL A 159 14.43 -25.56 15.31
C VAL A 159 15.13 -24.26 15.72
N LYS A 160 16.16 -23.88 14.98
CA LYS A 160 16.98 -22.69 15.31
C LYS A 160 16.42 -21.39 14.75
N THR A 161 15.80 -21.45 13.58
CA THR A 161 15.28 -20.29 12.85
C THR A 161 14.04 -20.70 12.08
N ILE A 162 12.97 -19.92 12.22
CA ILE A 162 11.77 -20.06 11.41
C ILE A 162 11.28 -18.69 10.96
N ILE A 163 10.85 -18.62 9.70
CA ILE A 163 10.06 -17.51 9.17
C ILE A 163 8.60 -17.94 9.29
N SER A 164 7.83 -17.32 10.16
CA SER A 164 6.41 -17.65 10.30
C SER A 164 5.59 -16.87 9.27
N ALA A 165 4.79 -17.57 8.45
CA ALA A 165 3.96 -16.98 7.41
C ALA A 165 2.94 -15.97 7.93
N TYR A 166 2.48 -16.21 9.16
CA TYR A 166 1.55 -15.33 9.85
C TYR A 166 2.14 -13.96 10.19
N HIS A 167 3.42 -13.91 10.56
CA HIS A 167 4.13 -12.65 10.79
C HIS A 167 4.50 -11.96 9.47
N TYR A 168 4.20 -12.57 8.32
CA TYR A 168 4.57 -12.08 6.99
C TYR A 168 3.38 -11.50 6.22
N LEU A 169 2.15 -11.99 6.42
CA LEU A 169 0.97 -11.45 5.76
C LEU A 169 0.53 -10.13 6.42
N MET A 170 0.62 -9.04 5.65
CA MET A 170 0.23 -7.70 6.10
C MET A 170 -1.29 -7.62 6.25
N PRO A 171 -1.83 -7.03 7.34
CA PRO A 171 -3.25 -6.75 7.41
C PRO A 171 -3.56 -5.74 6.30
N LYS A 172 -4.41 -6.16 5.36
CA LYS A 172 -5.17 -5.22 4.55
C LYS A 172 -6.02 -4.35 5.48
N ASN A 173 -6.48 -3.21 4.98
CA ASN A 173 -7.33 -2.29 5.71
C ASN A 173 -6.57 -1.54 6.84
N LEU A 174 -5.28 -1.29 6.66
CA LEU A 174 -4.44 -0.50 7.57
C LEU A 174 -3.50 0.43 6.79
N ILE A 175 -3.63 1.73 7.03
CA ILE A 175 -2.83 2.79 6.40
C ILE A 175 -1.80 3.32 7.40
N GLU A 176 -0.62 3.67 6.88
CA GLU A 176 0.42 4.38 7.63
C GLU A 176 0.59 5.79 7.09
N ILE A 177 0.51 6.78 7.98
CA ILE A 177 0.72 8.19 7.67
C ILE A 177 1.93 8.69 8.46
N ASN A 178 2.97 9.11 7.76
CA ASN A 178 4.10 9.81 8.36
C ASN A 178 3.79 11.30 8.47
N SER A 179 3.67 11.81 9.70
CA SER A 179 3.49 13.22 9.97
C SER A 179 4.82 13.88 10.38
N PRO A 180 5.24 14.97 9.73
CA PRO A 180 6.49 15.66 10.06
C PRO A 180 6.40 16.53 11.33
N SER A 181 5.20 16.77 11.84
CA SER A 181 4.93 17.52 13.08
C SER A 181 3.62 17.06 13.72
N ASP A 182 3.35 17.49 14.96
CA ASP A 182 2.04 17.30 15.57
C ASP A 182 1.01 18.18 14.86
N LEU A 183 -0.13 17.59 14.48
CA LEU A 183 -1.22 18.25 13.76
C LEU A 183 -2.53 17.95 14.47
N THR A 184 -3.38 18.97 14.61
CA THR A 184 -4.67 18.87 15.31
C THR A 184 -5.80 19.29 14.38
N ASP A 185 -6.86 18.48 14.35
CA ASP A 185 -8.01 18.64 13.47
C ASP A 185 -7.57 18.96 12.03
N TYR A 186 -6.64 18.16 11.50
CA TYR A 186 -5.96 18.44 10.24
C TYR A 186 -6.48 17.53 9.13
N GLN A 187 -6.71 18.13 7.95
CA GLN A 187 -7.21 17.43 6.77
C GLN A 187 -6.08 16.89 5.92
N PHE A 188 -6.06 15.57 5.71
CA PHE A 188 -5.03 14.91 4.91
C PHE A 188 -5.63 13.89 3.95
N LYS A 189 -4.93 13.69 2.82
CA LYS A 189 -5.35 12.80 1.75
C LYS A 189 -4.76 11.40 1.95
N VAL A 190 -5.59 10.39 1.68
CA VAL A 190 -5.25 8.97 1.62
C VAL A 190 -5.63 8.45 0.24
N VAL A 191 -4.75 7.64 -0.35
CA VAL A 191 -5.01 6.92 -1.58
C VAL A 191 -5.03 5.43 -1.27
N LEU A 192 -6.20 4.81 -1.40
CA LEU A 192 -6.35 3.37 -1.22
C LEU A 192 -6.06 2.65 -2.53
N THR A 193 -5.36 1.52 -2.43
CA THR A 193 -5.01 0.61 -3.53
C THR A 193 -5.21 -0.84 -3.10
N ASP A 194 -5.05 -1.79 -4.01
CA ASP A 194 -5.10 -3.22 -3.67
C ASP A 194 -3.99 -3.68 -2.70
N THR A 195 -3.00 -2.82 -2.45
CA THR A 195 -1.91 -3.08 -1.49
C THR A 195 -2.29 -2.80 -0.03
N ASP A 196 -3.21 -1.87 0.22
CA ASP A 196 -3.57 -1.42 1.57
C ASP A 196 -5.06 -1.56 1.90
N PHE A 197 -5.92 -1.85 0.90
CA PHE A 197 -7.36 -2.01 1.08
C PHE A 197 -7.92 -3.20 0.28
N ASP A 198 -8.82 -3.98 0.90
CA ASP A 198 -9.54 -5.04 0.19
C ASP A 198 -10.84 -4.55 -0.44
N PHE A 199 -10.76 -4.13 -1.70
CA PHE A 199 -11.94 -3.70 -2.47
C PHE A 199 -13.00 -4.80 -2.64
N SER A 200 -12.71 -6.09 -2.39
CA SER A 200 -13.73 -7.14 -2.44
C SER A 200 -14.65 -7.14 -1.22
N GLU A 201 -14.18 -6.60 -0.08
CA GLU A 201 -14.98 -6.45 1.14
C GLU A 201 -15.91 -5.23 1.06
N ASN A 202 -15.52 -4.20 0.30
CA ASN A 202 -16.32 -3.03 0.06
C ASN A 202 -16.04 -2.44 -1.33
N ASN A 203 -17.06 -2.40 -2.18
CA ASN A 203 -16.91 -2.08 -3.60
C ASN A 203 -17.26 -0.64 -3.96
N ASN A 204 -17.84 0.16 -3.06
CA ASN A 204 -18.29 1.53 -3.34
C ASN A 204 -17.89 2.54 -2.26
N GLY A 205 -17.25 2.09 -1.18
CA GLY A 205 -16.88 2.90 -0.03
C GLY A 205 -18.04 3.19 0.91
N SER A 206 -19.21 2.56 0.71
CA SER A 206 -20.38 2.76 1.55
C SER A 206 -20.23 2.03 2.89
N GLY A 207 -20.49 2.71 4.01
CA GLY A 207 -20.37 2.12 5.34
C GLY A 207 -18.93 1.86 5.81
N ILE A 208 -17.91 2.39 5.13
CA ILE A 208 -16.52 2.31 5.60
C ILE A 208 -16.31 3.19 6.83
N GLU A 209 -15.47 2.77 7.78
CA GLU A 209 -15.04 3.62 8.90
C GLU A 209 -13.52 3.65 8.98
N PHE A 210 -12.98 4.84 9.22
CA PHE A 210 -11.56 5.05 9.50
C PHE A 210 -11.39 5.25 10.99
N ILE A 211 -10.47 4.52 11.61
CA ILE A 211 -10.28 4.47 13.06
C ILE A 211 -8.81 4.74 13.36
N ASP A 212 -8.55 5.74 14.21
CA ASP A 212 -7.18 6.06 14.65
C ASP A 212 -6.61 5.00 15.61
N GLU A 213 -5.34 5.16 15.97
CA GLU A 213 -4.63 4.27 16.92
C GLU A 213 -5.25 4.24 18.33
N TYR A 214 -6.07 5.22 18.68
CA TYR A 214 -6.76 5.33 19.97
C TYR A 214 -8.19 4.78 19.93
N GLY A 215 -8.64 4.27 18.78
CA GLY A 215 -9.99 3.73 18.60
C GLY A 215 -11.06 4.78 18.29
N ASN A 216 -10.68 6.02 17.95
CA ASN A 216 -11.63 7.06 17.56
C ASN A 216 -11.95 6.97 16.08
N SER A 217 -13.24 7.11 15.73
CA SER A 217 -13.66 7.22 14.34
C SER A 217 -13.30 8.61 13.78
N LEU A 218 -12.67 8.62 12.61
CA LEU A 218 -12.25 9.82 11.89
C LEU A 218 -13.30 10.21 10.85
N PRO A 219 -13.71 11.50 10.79
CA PRO A 219 -14.48 12.02 9.66
C PRO A 219 -13.72 11.80 8.35
N TYR A 220 -14.47 11.47 7.30
CA TYR A 220 -13.90 11.19 5.99
C TYR A 220 -14.77 11.68 4.83
N TRP A 221 -14.14 11.90 3.68
CA TRP A 221 -14.76 12.25 2.42
C TRP A 221 -14.21 11.42 1.27
N ILE A 222 -15.07 10.69 0.58
CA ILE A 222 -14.71 9.88 -0.59
C ILE A 222 -14.84 10.75 -1.84
N GLU A 223 -13.71 11.28 -2.28
CA GLU A 223 -13.60 12.10 -3.49
C GLU A 223 -13.63 11.23 -4.76
N TYR A 224 -13.05 10.03 -4.71
CA TYR A 224 -13.00 9.12 -5.85
C TYR A 224 -13.05 7.67 -5.38
N TRP A 225 -13.81 6.83 -6.08
CA TRP A 225 -13.84 5.40 -5.82
C TRP A 225 -14.02 4.60 -7.10
N ASN A 226 -13.08 3.69 -7.37
CA ASN A 226 -13.17 2.78 -8.51
C ASN A 226 -12.79 1.35 -8.08
N TYR A 227 -13.79 0.48 -8.06
CA TYR A 227 -13.63 -0.94 -7.72
C TYR A 227 -12.83 -1.72 -8.77
N ASP A 228 -12.97 -1.39 -10.06
CA ASP A 228 -12.32 -2.14 -11.14
C ASP A 228 -10.82 -1.81 -11.18
N ASP A 229 -10.48 -0.53 -11.05
CA ASP A 229 -9.08 -0.06 -11.00
C ASP A 229 -8.44 -0.23 -9.62
N LYS A 230 -9.20 -0.73 -8.62
CA LYS A 230 -8.78 -0.93 -7.23
C LYS A 230 -8.12 0.32 -6.66
N LYS A 231 -8.79 1.46 -6.82
CA LYS A 231 -8.26 2.76 -6.40
C LYS A 231 -9.35 3.63 -5.80
N ALA A 232 -9.04 4.27 -4.68
CA ALA A 232 -9.88 5.31 -4.09
C ALA A 232 -9.04 6.47 -3.58
N ILE A 233 -9.61 7.69 -3.62
CA ILE A 233 -9.03 8.88 -3.01
C ILE A 233 -9.99 9.32 -1.91
N VAL A 234 -9.49 9.32 -0.68
CA VAL A 234 -10.26 9.63 0.52
C VAL A 234 -9.53 10.72 1.30
N TRP A 235 -10.28 11.70 1.78
CA TRP A 235 -9.77 12.71 2.69
C TRP A 235 -10.23 12.41 4.11
N LEU A 236 -9.33 12.55 5.07
CA LEU A 236 -9.59 12.32 6.49
C LEU A 236 -9.33 13.59 7.28
N ASN A 237 -10.05 13.79 8.38
CA ASN A 237 -9.71 14.78 9.41
C ASN A 237 -9.37 14.05 10.71
N GLY A 238 -8.22 14.38 11.29
CA GLY A 238 -7.84 13.82 12.59
C GLY A 238 -6.64 14.50 13.22
N ASN A 239 -6.27 13.98 14.38
CA ASN A 239 -5.06 14.37 15.10
C ASN A 239 -3.92 13.43 14.70
N LEU A 240 -2.80 13.99 14.27
CA LEU A 240 -1.60 13.24 13.93
C LEU A 240 -0.48 13.64 14.88
N THR A 241 0.24 12.66 15.41
CA THR A 241 1.47 12.87 16.17
C THR A 241 2.68 12.82 15.24
N THR A 242 3.75 13.50 15.61
CA THR A 242 5.00 13.48 14.86
C THR A 242 5.52 12.04 14.74
N GLY A 243 5.75 11.57 13.51
CA GLY A 243 6.16 10.19 13.20
C GLY A 243 5.07 9.40 12.49
N ILE A 244 5.08 8.07 12.66
CA ILE A 244 4.16 7.16 11.99
C ILE A 244 2.86 7.05 12.80
N ASN A 245 1.74 7.36 12.15
CA ASN A 245 0.38 7.21 12.66
C ASN A 245 -0.31 6.07 11.91
N TYR A 246 -1.15 5.33 12.61
CA TYR A 246 -1.86 4.17 12.07
C TYR A 246 -3.35 4.46 11.97
N ILE A 247 -3.94 4.11 10.82
CA ILE A 247 -5.37 4.27 10.58
C ILE A 247 -5.92 2.92 10.13
N ASN A 248 -6.71 2.30 10.99
CA ASN A 248 -7.45 1.09 10.67
C ASN A 248 -8.68 1.43 9.84
N ILE A 249 -9.05 0.54 8.93
CA ILE A 249 -10.22 0.66 8.09
C ILE A 249 -11.17 -0.49 8.42
N ASN A 250 -12.38 -0.16 8.85
CA ASN A 250 -13.47 -1.11 8.97
C ASN A 250 -14.29 -1.07 7.68
N THR A 251 -14.31 -2.17 6.93
CA THR A 251 -14.95 -2.27 5.60
C THR A 251 -16.47 -2.38 5.63
N SER A 252 -17.07 -2.62 6.80
CA SER A 252 -18.52 -2.88 6.96
C SER A 252 -19.12 -2.25 8.23
N GLY A 253 -18.78 -0.98 8.46
CA GLY A 253 -19.30 -0.17 9.56
C GLY A 253 -20.56 0.65 9.22
N THR A 254 -20.73 1.75 9.94
CA THR A 254 -21.86 2.70 9.84
C THR A 254 -21.44 4.07 9.33
N GLY A 255 -20.19 4.21 8.87
CA GLY A 255 -19.63 5.47 8.42
C GLY A 255 -20.38 6.05 7.22
N VAL A 256 -20.43 7.38 7.19
CA VAL A 256 -21.02 8.16 6.09
C VAL A 256 -19.99 9.20 5.65
N SER A 257 -19.66 9.19 4.36
CA SER A 257 -18.79 10.18 3.75
C SER A 257 -19.41 11.57 3.86
N ASN A 258 -18.68 12.53 4.43
CA ASN A 258 -19.15 13.89 4.63
C ASN A 258 -17.99 14.89 4.58
N GLY A 259 -17.86 15.61 3.45
CA GLY A 259 -16.81 16.62 3.28
C GLY A 259 -16.92 17.79 4.25
N GLY A 260 -18.12 18.19 4.67
CA GLY A 260 -18.33 19.26 5.66
C GLY A 260 -17.85 18.90 7.07
N ALA A 261 -17.72 17.60 7.38
CA ALA A 261 -17.11 17.14 8.63
C ALA A 261 -15.57 17.02 8.54
N VAL A 262 -15.02 17.02 7.32
CA VAL A 262 -13.58 16.92 7.09
C VAL A 262 -12.96 18.31 7.00
N PHE A 263 -13.46 19.16 6.10
CA PHE A 263 -12.83 20.42 5.74
C PHE A 263 -13.34 21.61 6.55
N GLU A 264 -12.57 22.70 6.57
CA GLU A 264 -12.93 23.94 7.26
C GLU A 264 -14.10 24.64 6.55
N LEU A 265 -14.13 24.54 5.22
CA LEU A 265 -15.28 24.82 4.37
C LEU A 265 -15.35 23.74 3.30
N PHE A 266 -16.55 23.28 2.98
CA PHE A 266 -16.78 22.27 1.95
C PHE A 266 -18.09 22.55 1.22
N GLU A 267 -18.05 22.40 -0.10
CA GLU A 267 -19.23 22.38 -0.95
C GLU A 267 -19.01 21.37 -2.07
N GLY A 268 -19.77 20.27 -2.02
CA GLY A 268 -19.81 19.23 -3.05
C GLY A 268 -20.92 19.44 -4.08
N PHE A 269 -21.83 20.41 -3.87
CA PHE A 269 -22.95 20.74 -4.75
C PHE A 269 -24.00 19.63 -4.90
N GLU A 270 -23.97 18.61 -4.05
CA GLU A 270 -24.90 17.48 -4.06
C GLU A 270 -26.34 17.89 -3.71
N ASP A 271 -26.50 18.88 -2.84
CA ASP A 271 -27.79 19.31 -2.29
C ASP A 271 -28.39 20.55 -2.98
N LEU A 272 -27.70 21.12 -3.98
CA LEU A 272 -28.14 22.33 -4.66
C LEU A 272 -29.33 22.02 -5.60
N GLU A 273 -30.53 22.56 -5.39
CA GLU A 273 -31.67 22.33 -6.31
C GLU A 273 -31.85 23.41 -7.38
N SER A 274 -31.66 24.70 -7.06
CA SER A 274 -31.65 25.84 -8.01
C SER A 274 -31.28 27.13 -7.30
N ASP A 275 -30.36 27.94 -7.85
CA ASP A 275 -29.72 29.10 -7.20
C ASP A 275 -28.98 28.73 -5.89
N PHE A 276 -27.89 29.44 -5.57
CA PHE A 276 -27.25 29.28 -4.26
C PHE A 276 -28.22 29.77 -3.17
N ASP A 277 -28.92 28.83 -2.53
CA ASP A 277 -29.94 29.08 -1.51
C ASP A 277 -29.33 29.12 -0.10
N SER A 278 -30.15 29.05 0.95
CA SER A 278 -29.69 29.08 2.35
C SER A 278 -28.74 27.95 2.72
N ASP A 279 -28.74 26.84 1.98
CA ASP A 279 -28.15 25.58 2.42
C ASP A 279 -26.72 25.41 1.88
N THR A 280 -26.31 26.23 0.92
CA THR A 280 -24.92 26.31 0.42
C THR A 280 -24.05 27.26 1.24
N ILE A 281 -22.73 27.16 1.12
CA ILE A 281 -21.81 28.15 1.74
C ILE A 281 -21.61 29.42 0.88
N PHE A 282 -22.17 29.46 -0.32
CA PHE A 282 -22.02 30.55 -1.28
C PHE A 282 -23.31 31.35 -1.43
N TYR A 283 -23.22 32.57 -1.93
CA TYR A 283 -24.35 33.34 -2.40
C TYR A 283 -24.03 34.02 -3.74
N THR A 284 -25.10 34.35 -4.47
CA THR A 284 -25.06 35.04 -5.76
C THR A 284 -25.23 36.55 -5.59
N THR A 285 -24.73 37.33 -6.55
CA THR A 285 -24.98 38.78 -6.63
C THR A 285 -25.92 39.08 -7.81
N ILE A 286 -26.47 40.29 -7.91
CA ILE A 286 -27.50 40.63 -8.92
C ILE A 286 -27.03 40.39 -10.38
N ALA A 287 -25.72 40.35 -10.64
CA ALA A 287 -25.12 40.18 -11.98
C ALA A 287 -24.44 38.81 -12.22
N SER A 288 -24.62 37.81 -11.34
CA SER A 288 -23.76 36.61 -11.32
C SER A 288 -24.13 35.46 -12.26
N GLY A 289 -25.09 35.62 -13.17
CA GLY A 289 -25.59 34.52 -14.01
C GLY A 289 -26.51 33.55 -13.24
N THR A 290 -26.99 32.53 -13.94
CA THR A 290 -27.89 31.49 -13.39
C THR A 290 -27.08 30.24 -13.05
N TRP A 291 -27.19 29.76 -11.81
CA TRP A 291 -26.42 28.63 -11.31
C TRP A 291 -27.36 27.46 -11.00
N GLU A 292 -27.03 26.28 -11.52
CA GLU A 292 -27.82 25.07 -11.36
C GLU A 292 -26.91 23.85 -11.17
N ASN A 293 -27.44 22.81 -10.54
CA ASN A 293 -26.76 21.53 -10.46
C ASN A 293 -26.84 20.77 -11.79
N ASP A 294 -25.90 19.87 -12.02
CA ASP A 294 -25.94 18.91 -13.11
C ASP A 294 -25.22 17.62 -12.69
N SER A 295 -25.40 16.55 -13.45
CA SER A 295 -24.64 15.32 -13.23
C SER A 295 -23.15 15.57 -13.46
N LEU A 296 -22.32 15.09 -12.53
CA LEU A 296 -20.87 15.19 -12.63
C LEU A 296 -20.36 14.40 -13.84
N ASP A 297 -19.60 15.06 -14.71
CA ASP A 297 -19.00 14.48 -15.91
C ASP A 297 -17.47 14.42 -15.83
N SER A 298 -16.93 14.41 -14.61
CA SER A 298 -15.50 14.33 -14.34
C SER A 298 -15.03 12.89 -14.10
N VAL A 299 -13.72 12.67 -13.93
CA VAL A 299 -13.17 11.36 -13.52
C VAL A 299 -13.27 11.11 -12.02
N LEU A 300 -13.53 12.14 -11.22
CA LEU A 300 -13.64 12.05 -9.77
C LEU A 300 -15.08 11.70 -9.36
N THR A 301 -15.54 10.50 -9.71
CA THR A 301 -16.90 10.06 -9.36
C THR A 301 -16.86 9.08 -8.19
N SER A 302 -17.87 9.15 -7.33
CA SER A 302 -18.15 8.17 -6.27
C SER A 302 -19.65 8.16 -5.97
N GLU A 303 -20.13 7.25 -5.11
CA GLU A 303 -21.54 7.27 -4.62
C GLU A 303 -21.87 8.56 -3.83
N TYR A 304 -20.85 9.30 -3.39
CA TYR A 304 -21.01 10.53 -2.63
C TYR A 304 -20.67 11.79 -3.43
N ASN A 305 -20.17 11.64 -4.67
CA ASN A 305 -19.74 12.73 -5.55
C ASN A 305 -20.28 12.49 -6.96
N GLU A 306 -21.53 12.88 -7.16
CA GLU A 306 -22.34 12.60 -8.35
C GLU A 306 -22.81 13.89 -9.06
N LYS A 307 -22.72 15.05 -8.42
CA LYS A 307 -23.17 16.33 -8.98
C LYS A 307 -22.03 17.32 -9.13
N MET A 308 -22.28 18.31 -9.97
CA MET A 308 -21.48 19.52 -10.12
C MET A 308 -22.42 20.72 -10.16
N VAL A 309 -21.89 21.92 -9.94
CA VAL A 309 -22.59 23.16 -10.26
C VAL A 309 -22.14 23.69 -11.61
N LYS A 310 -23.07 24.26 -12.39
CA LYS A 310 -22.79 24.93 -13.65
C LYS A 310 -23.43 26.30 -13.74
N CYS A 311 -22.79 27.17 -14.51
CA CYS A 311 -23.38 28.40 -15.02
C CYS A 311 -23.27 28.38 -16.54
N GLU A 312 -24.34 28.00 -17.23
CA GLU A 312 -24.42 28.02 -18.69
C GLU A 312 -24.75 29.43 -19.19
N ASN A 313 -24.18 29.84 -20.33
CA ASN A 313 -24.34 31.22 -20.80
C ASN A 313 -23.94 32.25 -19.74
N ALA A 314 -22.90 31.90 -18.97
CA ALA A 314 -22.35 32.72 -17.93
C ALA A 314 -22.08 34.14 -18.47
N PRO A 315 -22.59 35.17 -17.79
CA PRO A 315 -22.13 36.53 -18.02
C PRO A 315 -20.60 36.60 -17.92
N ILE A 316 -20.02 37.61 -18.52
CA ILE A 316 -18.57 37.86 -18.48
C ILE A 316 -18.05 37.92 -17.03
N PHE A 317 -18.92 38.33 -16.09
CA PHE A 317 -18.66 38.41 -14.65
C PHE A 317 -19.66 37.56 -13.85
N ALA A 318 -19.76 36.27 -14.17
CA ALA A 318 -20.44 35.34 -13.29
C ALA A 318 -19.53 35.03 -12.10
N LYS A 319 -20.00 35.30 -10.87
CA LYS A 319 -19.25 34.98 -9.65
C LYS A 319 -20.18 34.60 -8.50
N VAL A 320 -19.68 33.74 -7.63
CA VAL A 320 -20.30 33.44 -6.33
C VAL A 320 -19.28 33.61 -5.24
N ILE A 321 -19.75 34.06 -4.07
CA ILE A 321 -18.88 34.45 -2.94
C ILE A 321 -19.34 33.70 -1.70
N THR A 322 -18.42 33.30 -0.83
CA THR A 322 -18.78 32.65 0.44
C THR A 322 -19.60 33.59 1.32
N LYS A 323 -20.61 33.07 2.01
CA LYS A 323 -21.49 33.87 2.90
C LYS A 323 -20.72 34.43 4.09
N ASP A 324 -19.85 33.62 4.65
CA ASP A 324 -19.06 33.95 5.82
C ASP A 324 -17.58 34.11 5.48
N ASN A 325 -16.91 34.93 6.29
CA ASN A 325 -15.46 35.13 6.26
C ASN A 325 -14.75 33.93 6.91
N LEU A 326 -13.67 33.46 6.30
CA LEU A 326 -12.85 32.37 6.86
C LEU A 326 -12.00 32.86 8.05
N ALA A 327 -12.13 32.20 9.20
CA ALA A 327 -11.39 32.53 10.42
C ALA A 327 -9.98 31.87 10.51
N ILE A 328 -9.27 31.73 9.38
CA ILE A 328 -7.97 31.03 9.30
C ILE A 328 -7.01 31.88 8.48
N SER A 329 -5.81 32.16 9.01
CA SER A 329 -4.84 33.06 8.38
C SER A 329 -3.85 32.41 7.41
N GLU A 330 -3.73 31.07 7.45
CA GLU A 330 -2.93 30.32 6.48
C GLU A 330 -3.66 29.02 6.09
N TYR A 331 -4.04 28.92 4.82
CA TYR A 331 -4.93 27.87 4.34
C TYR A 331 -4.72 27.58 2.85
N ILE A 332 -5.35 26.51 2.39
CA ILE A 332 -5.37 26.11 0.99
C ILE A 332 -6.84 26.02 0.56
N VAL A 333 -7.17 26.73 -0.52
CA VAL A 333 -8.45 26.60 -1.25
C VAL A 333 -8.22 25.66 -2.42
N GLU A 334 -9.09 24.67 -2.57
CA GLU A 334 -9.01 23.66 -3.63
C GLU A 334 -10.40 23.51 -4.27
N VAL A 335 -10.45 23.38 -5.59
CA VAL A 335 -11.70 23.15 -6.32
C VAL A 335 -11.43 22.50 -7.66
N ASN A 336 -12.36 21.68 -8.10
CA ASN A 336 -12.38 21.15 -9.46
C ASN A 336 -13.10 22.15 -10.35
N ALA A 337 -12.48 22.53 -11.47
CA ALA A 337 -12.99 23.55 -12.37
C ALA A 337 -12.90 23.09 -13.83
N LYS A 338 -13.96 23.31 -14.59
CA LYS A 338 -14.01 23.13 -16.05
C LYS A 338 -14.70 24.33 -16.66
N GLY A 339 -14.32 24.69 -17.87
CA GLY A 339 -15.04 25.71 -18.62
C GLY A 339 -14.96 25.49 -20.11
N ASN A 340 -15.89 26.11 -20.82
CA ASN A 340 -16.01 26.08 -22.26
C ASN A 340 -16.32 27.49 -22.74
N ASN A 341 -15.64 27.94 -23.80
CA ASN A 341 -15.86 29.25 -24.38
C ASN A 341 -16.01 29.13 -25.90
N SER A 342 -17.12 29.64 -26.43
CA SER A 342 -17.45 29.61 -27.85
C SER A 342 -16.67 30.60 -28.73
N ASP A 343 -15.56 31.21 -28.27
CA ASP A 343 -14.77 32.16 -29.06
C ASP A 343 -14.00 31.46 -30.20
N SER A 344 -14.75 31.17 -31.26
CA SER A 344 -14.27 30.59 -32.51
C SER A 344 -13.49 31.59 -33.39
N GLY A 345 -13.46 32.88 -33.03
CA GLY A 345 -12.93 33.94 -33.89
C GLY A 345 -11.40 33.99 -33.99
N LEU A 346 -10.69 33.45 -33.00
CA LEU A 346 -9.22 33.51 -32.91
C LEU A 346 -8.53 32.14 -32.87
N GLY A 347 -9.27 31.03 -32.96
CA GLY A 347 -8.72 29.68 -32.89
C GLY A 347 -8.03 29.34 -31.56
N LYS A 348 -8.36 30.08 -30.50
CA LYS A 348 -7.82 29.90 -29.15
C LYS A 348 -8.97 29.59 -28.21
N THR A 349 -8.91 28.43 -27.58
CA THR A 349 -9.92 27.94 -26.64
C THR A 349 -9.30 27.83 -25.25
N SER A 350 -10.07 28.17 -24.21
CA SER A 350 -9.65 27.99 -22.82
C SER A 350 -10.83 27.93 -21.87
N PRO A 351 -10.66 27.37 -20.66
CA PRO A 351 -11.75 27.24 -19.69
C PRO A 351 -12.41 28.58 -19.32
N ASN A 352 -11.59 29.63 -19.20
CA ASN A 352 -12.00 30.94 -18.70
C ASN A 352 -12.63 30.87 -17.29
N VAL A 353 -12.12 30.01 -16.43
CA VAL A 353 -12.63 29.84 -15.06
C VAL A 353 -11.65 30.46 -14.07
N MET A 354 -12.18 31.03 -12.98
CA MET A 354 -11.38 31.57 -11.89
C MET A 354 -11.81 31.09 -10.52
N VAL A 355 -10.83 31.01 -9.63
CA VAL A 355 -10.98 30.68 -8.20
C VAL A 355 -10.14 31.67 -7.43
N GLY A 356 -10.68 32.28 -6.38
CA GLY A 356 -9.97 33.39 -5.78
C GLY A 356 -10.38 33.77 -4.37
N TYR A 357 -9.73 34.85 -3.93
CA TYR A 357 -9.92 35.54 -2.68
C TYR A 357 -10.47 36.93 -2.95
N PHE A 358 -11.38 37.38 -2.10
CA PHE A 358 -12.21 38.55 -2.31
C PHE A 358 -12.11 39.53 -1.14
N VAL A 359 -11.83 40.80 -1.43
CA VAL A 359 -11.25 41.74 -0.46
C VAL A 359 -12.28 42.64 0.26
N ASP A 360 -13.56 42.66 -0.16
CA ASP A 360 -14.62 43.42 0.53
C ASP A 360 -16.05 42.96 0.13
N PRO A 361 -16.77 42.15 0.95
CA PRO A 361 -18.14 41.63 0.70
C PRO A 361 -19.24 42.69 0.65
N ASP A 362 -19.02 43.84 1.29
CA ASP A 362 -20.07 44.84 1.55
C ASP A 362 -20.20 45.85 0.40
N ALA A 363 -19.29 45.81 -0.57
CA ALA A 363 -19.28 46.69 -1.72
C ALA A 363 -20.20 46.16 -2.84
N GLU A 364 -21.52 46.24 -2.63
CA GLU A 364 -22.56 45.79 -3.56
C GLU A 364 -22.29 46.18 -5.03
N PRO A 365 -22.13 45.21 -5.95
CA PRO A 365 -21.93 45.50 -7.37
C PRO A 365 -23.22 46.05 -7.97
N THR A 366 -23.30 47.37 -8.17
CA THR A 366 -24.30 47.96 -9.06
C THR A 366 -23.90 47.70 -10.52
N TYR A 367 -24.88 47.41 -11.38
CA TYR A 367 -24.70 47.14 -12.83
C TYR A 367 -23.50 47.90 -13.43
N GLY A 368 -22.41 47.17 -13.72
CA GLY A 368 -21.23 47.70 -14.41
C GLY A 368 -20.04 48.14 -13.56
N TYR A 369 -20.07 47.94 -12.23
CA TYR A 369 -18.98 48.36 -11.34
C TYR A 369 -18.55 47.25 -10.40
N HIS A 370 -17.25 46.94 -10.38
CA HIS A 370 -16.61 46.21 -9.29
C HIS A 370 -15.81 47.22 -8.46
N PRO A 371 -16.37 47.80 -7.38
CA PRO A 371 -15.60 48.59 -6.42
C PRO A 371 -14.59 47.74 -5.62
N GLU A 372 -14.62 46.42 -5.83
CA GLU A 372 -13.96 45.42 -5.01
C GLU A 372 -12.62 45.04 -5.64
N SER A 373 -11.59 44.83 -4.82
CA SER A 373 -10.35 44.19 -5.28
C SER A 373 -10.46 42.68 -5.08
N PHE A 374 -9.93 41.87 -5.99
CA PHE A 374 -9.88 40.42 -5.80
C PHE A 374 -8.70 39.78 -6.51
N TYR A 375 -8.29 38.63 -5.98
CA TYR A 375 -7.14 37.87 -6.45
C TYR A 375 -7.58 36.48 -6.86
N THR A 376 -7.28 36.08 -8.09
CA THR A 376 -7.75 34.80 -8.63
C THR A 376 -6.63 33.99 -9.26
N ALA A 377 -6.74 32.67 -9.14
CA ALA A 377 -6.11 31.71 -10.05
C ALA A 377 -7.04 31.49 -11.25
N ASP A 378 -6.55 31.80 -12.45
CA ASP A 378 -7.31 31.76 -13.69
C ASP A 378 -6.82 30.66 -14.62
N LEU A 379 -7.77 29.88 -15.15
CA LEU A 379 -7.56 28.92 -16.23
C LEU A 379 -7.90 29.58 -17.58
N GLY A 380 -6.96 30.35 -18.15
CA GLY A 380 -7.15 31.03 -19.44
C GLY A 380 -7.71 32.45 -19.32
N GLY A 381 -8.12 33.06 -20.44
CA GLY A 381 -8.64 34.44 -20.48
C GLY A 381 -7.68 35.49 -21.05
N VAL A 382 -7.86 36.76 -20.69
CA VAL A 382 -7.06 37.88 -21.23
C VAL A 382 -5.67 37.99 -20.58
N TYR A 383 -4.62 38.28 -21.36
CA TYR A 383 -3.21 38.22 -20.93
C TYR A 383 -2.54 39.56 -20.56
N ASN A 384 -2.91 40.69 -21.17
CA ASN A 384 -2.23 41.97 -20.95
C ASN A 384 -2.91 42.82 -19.86
N ASP A 385 -2.12 43.64 -19.17
CA ASP A 385 -2.57 44.65 -18.21
C ASP A 385 -3.41 45.72 -18.92
N TYR A 386 -4.72 45.51 -19.01
CA TYR A 386 -5.66 46.44 -19.62
C TYR A 386 -6.61 47.02 -18.59
N ILE A 387 -6.94 48.29 -18.81
CA ILE A 387 -8.06 48.97 -18.17
C ILE A 387 -9.30 48.64 -19.00
N TYR A 388 -10.30 48.04 -18.37
CA TYR A 388 -11.57 47.73 -18.99
C TYR A 388 -12.61 48.77 -18.60
N GLU A 389 -13.31 49.37 -19.55
CA GLU A 389 -14.43 50.28 -19.30
C GLU A 389 -15.77 49.56 -19.50
N TYR A 390 -16.66 49.70 -18.53
CA TYR A 390 -17.96 49.05 -18.49
C TYR A 390 -19.07 49.98 -18.95
N SER A 391 -20.10 49.40 -19.53
CA SER A 391 -21.37 50.05 -19.76
C SER A 391 -22.50 49.04 -19.61
N ASP A 392 -23.75 49.50 -19.45
CA ASP A 392 -24.96 48.67 -19.49
C ASP A 392 -25.04 47.74 -20.72
N SER A 393 -24.23 48.00 -21.75
CA SER A 393 -24.12 47.26 -23.01
C SER A 393 -22.87 46.38 -23.15
N GLY A 394 -22.05 46.20 -22.10
CA GLY A 394 -20.77 45.47 -22.15
C GLY A 394 -19.54 46.37 -22.25
N PHE A 395 -18.37 45.78 -22.52
CA PHE A 395 -17.07 46.48 -22.56
C PHE A 395 -17.04 47.57 -23.64
N ARG A 396 -16.63 48.78 -23.26
CA ARG A 396 -16.27 49.87 -24.19
C ARG A 396 -14.75 50.01 -24.21
N ASN A 397 -14.16 50.12 -25.41
CA ASN A 397 -12.83 50.69 -25.64
C ASN A 397 -11.59 50.04 -24.96
N ALA A 398 -11.41 48.72 -25.00
CA ALA A 398 -10.07 48.13 -24.81
C ALA A 398 -9.42 47.83 -26.17
N PRO A 399 -8.09 48.02 -26.35
CA PRO A 399 -7.36 47.45 -27.49
C PRO A 399 -7.64 45.94 -27.57
N ALA A 400 -7.66 45.36 -28.78
CA ALA A 400 -7.95 43.94 -28.98
C ALA A 400 -7.13 43.08 -27.97
N PRO A 401 -7.79 42.42 -27.01
CA PRO A 401 -7.08 41.73 -25.95
C PRO A 401 -6.28 40.57 -26.53
N ASP A 402 -5.02 40.43 -26.13
CA ASP A 402 -4.25 39.22 -26.40
C ASP A 402 -4.85 38.10 -25.56
N PHE A 403 -5.65 37.24 -26.20
CA PHE A 403 -6.22 36.08 -25.54
C PHE A 403 -5.18 34.97 -25.39
N LYS A 404 -5.11 34.34 -24.21
CA LYS A 404 -4.20 33.23 -23.92
C LYS A 404 -4.89 32.14 -23.13
N SER A 405 -4.67 30.91 -23.59
CA SER A 405 -5.07 29.68 -22.93
C SER A 405 -4.06 29.25 -21.88
N THR A 406 -3.55 30.17 -21.05
CA THR A 406 -2.52 29.86 -20.04
C THR A 406 -3.06 30.01 -18.63
N PHE A 407 -2.53 29.21 -17.70
CA PHE A 407 -2.80 29.39 -16.28
C PHE A 407 -2.11 30.64 -15.73
N GLY A 408 -2.73 31.38 -14.83
CA GLY A 408 -2.14 32.57 -14.22
C GLY A 408 -2.80 33.00 -12.91
N ILE A 409 -2.19 33.94 -12.21
CA ILE A 409 -2.83 34.69 -11.12
C ILE A 409 -3.21 36.08 -11.64
N SER A 410 -4.42 36.53 -11.37
CA SER A 410 -4.85 37.91 -11.63
C SER A 410 -5.15 38.67 -10.35
N ASN A 411 -4.97 39.98 -10.41
CA ASN A 411 -5.48 40.95 -9.46
C ASN A 411 -6.38 41.92 -10.21
N GLU A 412 -7.64 42.01 -9.83
CA GLU A 412 -8.63 42.93 -10.38
C GLU A 412 -9.02 43.96 -9.32
N TYR A 413 -9.10 45.23 -9.70
CA TYR A 413 -9.46 46.33 -8.80
C TYR A 413 -10.06 47.50 -9.59
N PRO A 414 -10.92 48.34 -8.97
CA PRO A 414 -11.47 49.52 -9.63
C PRO A 414 -10.38 50.55 -9.99
N ASP A 415 -10.58 51.29 -11.08
CA ASP A 415 -9.76 52.49 -11.37
C ASP A 415 -10.20 53.64 -10.45
N ASP A 416 -9.28 54.10 -9.59
CA ASP A 416 -9.46 55.25 -8.69
C ASP A 416 -9.97 56.53 -9.39
N LYS A 417 -9.78 56.67 -10.71
CA LYS A 417 -10.17 57.84 -11.50
C LYS A 417 -11.50 57.68 -12.23
N ASN A 418 -11.92 56.46 -12.50
CA ASN A 418 -13.15 56.16 -13.20
C ASN A 418 -13.72 54.86 -12.63
N LEU A 419 -14.72 54.99 -11.76
CA LEU A 419 -15.30 53.84 -11.09
C LEU A 419 -15.90 52.84 -12.11
N ASP A 420 -16.27 53.30 -13.31
CA ASP A 420 -16.77 52.49 -14.44
C ASP A 420 -15.65 51.64 -15.08
N GLN A 421 -14.46 51.60 -14.50
CA GLN A 421 -13.30 50.89 -15.04
C GLN A 421 -12.71 49.91 -14.02
N VAL A 422 -12.33 48.72 -14.51
CA VAL A 422 -11.59 47.71 -13.73
C VAL A 422 -10.21 47.54 -14.36
N ILE A 423 -9.19 47.53 -13.53
CA ILE A 423 -7.83 47.25 -13.91
C ILE A 423 -7.53 45.80 -13.54
N ARG A 424 -7.10 45.01 -14.52
CA ARG A 424 -6.64 43.63 -14.31
C ARG A 424 -5.13 43.56 -14.51
N ASN A 425 -4.41 43.19 -13.47
CA ASN A 425 -2.99 42.85 -13.55
C ASN A 425 -2.84 41.32 -13.56
N ARG A 426 -2.22 40.75 -14.58
CA ARG A 426 -2.13 39.28 -14.72
C ARG A 426 -0.69 38.76 -14.77
N PHE A 427 -0.45 37.67 -14.04
CA PHE A 427 0.82 36.96 -13.97
C PHE A 427 0.61 35.53 -14.47
N VAL A 428 1.01 35.26 -15.71
CA VAL A 428 0.78 33.94 -16.32
C VAL A 428 2.00 33.03 -16.27
N SER A 429 1.71 31.74 -16.37
CA SER A 429 2.67 30.69 -16.67
C SER A 429 2.87 30.50 -18.17
N SER A 430 3.86 29.68 -18.53
CA SER A 430 4.03 29.18 -19.89
C SER A 430 3.18 27.95 -20.21
N LEU A 431 2.39 27.44 -19.26
CA LEU A 431 1.66 26.19 -19.40
C LEU A 431 0.25 26.46 -19.90
N GLU A 432 -0.12 25.71 -20.94
CA GLU A 432 -1.43 25.83 -21.59
C GLU A 432 -2.49 25.00 -20.86
N VAL A 433 -3.71 25.53 -20.88
CA VAL A 433 -4.95 24.92 -20.41
C VAL A 433 -5.91 24.79 -21.59
N GLN A 434 -6.80 23.82 -21.54
CA GLN A 434 -7.71 23.46 -22.61
C GLN A 434 -9.14 23.60 -22.13
N GLU A 435 -10.03 24.08 -22.99
CA GLU A 435 -11.46 24.04 -22.69
C GLU A 435 -11.97 22.60 -22.53
N ASN A 436 -13.14 22.43 -21.93
CA ASN A 436 -13.80 21.15 -21.70
C ASN A 436 -12.90 20.12 -20.99
N THR A 437 -11.89 20.59 -20.26
CA THR A 437 -10.99 19.77 -19.45
C THR A 437 -11.20 20.16 -18.00
N TRP A 438 -11.38 19.15 -17.14
CA TRP A 438 -11.44 19.36 -15.70
C TRP A 438 -10.04 19.52 -15.12
N TYR A 439 -9.89 20.55 -14.30
CA TYR A 439 -8.67 20.86 -13.58
C TYR A 439 -8.92 20.89 -12.08
N TYR A 440 -7.99 20.32 -11.33
CA TYR A 440 -7.85 20.59 -9.91
C TYR A 440 -7.06 21.90 -9.78
N VAL A 441 -7.67 22.94 -9.21
CA VAL A 441 -7.02 24.22 -8.95
C VAL A 441 -6.78 24.34 -7.45
N LYS A 442 -5.57 24.79 -7.08
CA LYS A 442 -5.14 24.98 -5.69
C LYS A 442 -4.63 26.41 -5.50
N LEU A 443 -5.12 27.08 -4.47
CA LEU A 443 -4.70 28.40 -4.03
C LEU A 443 -4.26 28.35 -2.57
N LYS A 444 -2.96 28.44 -2.31
CA LYS A 444 -2.41 28.62 -0.97
C LYS A 444 -2.41 30.11 -0.63
N VAL A 445 -3.00 30.48 0.51
CA VAL A 445 -3.07 31.85 1.00
C VAL A 445 -2.37 31.93 2.36
N ASN A 446 -1.49 32.92 2.53
CA ASN A 446 -0.87 33.28 3.80
C ASN A 446 -1.10 34.78 4.06
N GLU A 447 -2.08 35.09 4.90
CA GLU A 447 -2.46 36.47 5.24
C GLU A 447 -1.35 37.24 5.96
N SER A 448 -0.59 36.56 6.81
CA SER A 448 0.46 37.20 7.61
C SER A 448 1.58 37.77 6.75
N SER A 449 1.89 37.11 5.62
CA SER A 449 2.92 37.54 4.67
C SER A 449 2.35 38.20 3.42
N GLY A 450 1.05 38.07 3.17
CA GLY A 450 0.42 38.47 1.92
C GLY A 450 0.75 37.54 0.74
N GLU A 451 1.37 36.38 0.99
CA GLU A 451 1.78 35.44 -0.06
C GLU A 451 0.60 34.60 -0.53
N VAL A 452 0.37 34.63 -1.83
CA VAL A 452 -0.61 33.79 -2.53
C VAL A 452 0.14 32.93 -3.54
N LYS A 453 -0.07 31.62 -3.48
CA LYS A 453 0.47 30.66 -4.44
C LYS A 453 -0.63 29.90 -5.14
N ALA A 454 -0.55 29.79 -6.46
CA ALA A 454 -1.54 29.06 -7.24
C ALA A 454 -0.88 27.91 -8.02
N SER A 455 -1.52 26.75 -7.99
CA SER A 455 -1.12 25.58 -8.75
C SER A 455 -2.31 24.84 -9.35
N PHE A 456 -2.05 24.05 -10.39
CA PHE A 456 -3.10 23.28 -11.07
C PHE A 456 -2.59 21.95 -11.63
N ILE A 457 -3.52 21.05 -11.88
CA ILE A 457 -3.31 19.77 -12.58
C ILE A 457 -4.63 19.34 -13.25
N ASP A 458 -4.60 18.65 -14.38
CA ASP A 458 -5.81 18.04 -14.93
C ASP A 458 -6.25 16.83 -14.07
N LEU A 459 -7.56 16.59 -13.96
CA LEU A 459 -8.07 15.57 -13.04
C LEU A 459 -7.62 14.14 -13.37
N VAL A 460 -7.39 13.83 -14.65
CA VAL A 460 -6.84 12.53 -15.07
C VAL A 460 -5.46 12.32 -14.44
N SER A 461 -4.56 13.30 -14.61
CA SER A 461 -3.23 13.27 -14.01
C SER A 461 -3.27 13.24 -12.48
N TYR A 462 -4.23 13.93 -11.85
CA TYR A 462 -4.43 13.89 -10.40
C TYR A 462 -4.81 12.49 -9.91
N VAL A 463 -5.76 11.83 -10.58
CA VAL A 463 -6.15 10.46 -10.26
C VAL A 463 -4.99 9.50 -10.48
N GLU A 464 -4.13 9.72 -11.48
CA GLU A 464 -2.91 8.93 -11.69
C GLU A 464 -1.84 9.14 -10.61
N GLY A 465 -1.99 10.14 -9.74
CA GLY A 465 -1.05 10.46 -8.67
C GLY A 465 0.15 11.30 -9.13
N LEU A 466 0.00 12.05 -10.22
CA LEU A 466 1.03 12.97 -10.71
C LEU A 466 1.05 14.28 -9.90
N ASP A 467 2.21 14.95 -9.93
CA ASP A 467 2.42 16.23 -9.24
C ASP A 467 1.77 17.42 -9.98
N PHE A 468 1.45 18.46 -9.21
CA PHE A 468 0.95 19.72 -9.74
C PHE A 468 1.94 20.36 -10.72
N LYS A 469 1.44 20.84 -11.86
CA LYS A 469 2.29 21.23 -13.00
C LYS A 469 3.02 22.56 -12.81
N ASN A 470 2.49 23.45 -11.99
CA ASN A 470 3.04 24.79 -11.84
C ASN A 470 2.71 25.41 -10.49
N GLU A 471 3.61 26.23 -9.96
CA GLU A 471 3.35 27.07 -8.79
C GLU A 471 3.69 28.52 -9.16
N ILE A 472 2.69 29.41 -9.18
CA ILE A 472 2.88 30.86 -9.37
C ILE A 472 2.78 31.52 -8.01
N ILE A 473 3.72 32.39 -7.68
CA ILE A 473 3.77 33.08 -6.37
C ILE A 473 3.57 34.57 -6.58
N ARG A 474 2.71 35.17 -5.75
CA ARG A 474 2.51 36.62 -5.69
C ARG A 474 2.40 37.09 -4.24
N THR A 475 3.05 38.21 -3.92
CA THR A 475 2.84 38.93 -2.66
C THR A 475 1.87 40.07 -2.89
N THR A 476 0.89 40.20 -2.00
CA THR A 476 -0.13 41.24 -2.06
C THR A 476 -0.60 41.70 -0.68
N VAL A 477 -1.39 42.77 -0.62
CA VAL A 477 -2.09 43.18 0.59
C VAL A 477 -3.42 42.42 0.61
N LEU A 478 -3.63 41.62 1.65
CA LEU A 478 -4.85 40.85 1.87
C LEU A 478 -5.68 41.55 2.96
N SER A 479 -6.97 41.69 2.72
CA SER A 479 -7.98 42.03 3.73
C SER A 479 -9.24 41.22 3.43
N ASP A 480 -9.87 40.69 4.48
CA ASP A 480 -11.11 39.89 4.48
C ASP A 480 -11.09 38.55 3.72
N ASN A 481 -11.40 37.44 4.40
CA ASN A 481 -11.19 36.08 3.86
C ASN A 481 -12.43 35.47 3.20
N TYR A 482 -13.01 36.24 2.29
CA TYR A 482 -14.06 35.75 1.41
C TYR A 482 -13.46 35.02 0.21
N LEU A 483 -14.09 33.92 -0.19
CA LEU A 483 -13.64 33.10 -1.29
C LEU A 483 -14.63 33.19 -2.45
N LEU A 484 -14.10 33.08 -3.67
CA LEU A 484 -14.89 33.29 -4.88
C LEU A 484 -14.65 32.21 -5.93
N LEU A 485 -15.71 31.88 -6.66
CA LEU A 485 -15.70 31.06 -7.88
C LEU A 485 -16.35 31.85 -9.00
N GLY A 486 -15.85 31.75 -10.23
CA GLY A 486 -16.47 32.49 -11.33
C GLY A 486 -15.79 32.40 -12.69
N THR A 487 -16.15 33.32 -13.57
CA THR A 487 -15.55 33.50 -14.89
C THR A 487 -14.27 34.34 -14.81
N SER A 488 -13.15 33.82 -15.30
CA SER A 488 -12.02 34.68 -15.67
C SER A 488 -12.38 35.40 -16.98
N VAL A 489 -12.20 36.72 -17.06
CA VAL A 489 -12.68 37.56 -18.17
C VAL A 489 -12.43 36.97 -19.57
N GLY A 490 -13.51 36.84 -20.34
CA GLY A 490 -13.52 36.38 -21.73
C GLY A 490 -13.40 37.49 -22.78
N SER A 491 -13.23 37.11 -24.06
CA SER A 491 -13.04 38.03 -25.18
C SER A 491 -14.39 38.57 -25.72
N TYR A 492 -14.65 39.87 -25.55
CA TYR A 492 -15.89 40.51 -26.03
C TYR A 492 -15.71 41.33 -27.33
N TYR A 493 -14.48 41.57 -27.78
CA TYR A 493 -14.19 42.67 -28.72
C TYR A 493 -14.71 42.45 -30.17
N TYR A 494 -15.13 41.23 -30.55
CA TYR A 494 -15.56 40.94 -31.94
C TYR A 494 -16.69 39.90 -32.11
N VAL A 495 -17.44 39.52 -31.07
CA VAL A 495 -18.43 38.44 -31.21
C VAL A 495 -19.86 38.99 -31.36
N PRO A 496 -20.57 38.68 -32.47
CA PRO A 496 -21.94 39.14 -32.68
C PRO A 496 -22.90 38.38 -31.77
N ASN A 497 -23.52 39.01 -30.77
CA ASN A 497 -24.68 38.55 -29.96
C ASN A 497 -24.70 37.08 -29.42
N ASN A 498 -23.66 36.26 -29.66
CA ASN A 498 -23.62 34.81 -29.48
C ASN A 498 -22.34 34.34 -28.74
N TYR A 499 -21.63 35.24 -28.03
CA TYR A 499 -20.57 34.80 -27.11
C TYR A 499 -21.22 34.02 -25.98
N ASN A 500 -20.88 32.75 -25.86
CA ASN A 500 -21.37 31.87 -24.83
C ASN A 500 -20.17 31.26 -24.10
N GLN A 501 -20.15 31.45 -22.79
CA GLN A 501 -19.20 30.79 -21.90
C GLN A 501 -20.00 29.97 -20.89
N SER A 502 -19.55 28.74 -20.65
CA SER A 502 -20.09 27.92 -19.58
C SER A 502 -18.96 27.54 -18.64
N ILE A 503 -19.23 27.63 -17.34
CA ILE A 503 -18.28 27.28 -16.28
C ILE A 503 -18.91 26.26 -15.34
N TYR A 504 -18.08 25.39 -14.79
CA TYR A 504 -18.48 24.24 -13.99
C TYR A 504 -17.53 24.08 -12.82
N PHE A 505 -18.07 23.80 -11.63
CA PHE A 505 -17.29 23.54 -10.43
C PHE A 505 -17.79 22.31 -9.68
N ASP A 506 -16.85 21.67 -8.98
CA ASP A 506 -17.10 20.53 -8.12
C ASP A 506 -16.06 20.51 -6.97
N ASN A 507 -16.39 19.87 -5.85
CA ASN A 507 -15.51 19.67 -4.69
C ASN A 507 -14.77 20.94 -4.24
N PHE A 508 -15.50 22.03 -4.01
CA PHE A 508 -14.90 23.20 -3.39
C PHE A 508 -14.57 22.88 -1.93
N ARG A 509 -13.34 23.17 -1.52
CA ARG A 509 -12.91 22.93 -0.15
C ARG A 509 -11.83 23.87 0.33
N VAL A 510 -11.77 24.03 1.64
CA VAL A 510 -10.72 24.78 2.34
C VAL A 510 -10.14 23.92 3.45
N ARG A 511 -8.81 23.87 3.52
CA ARG A 511 -8.10 23.16 4.58
C ARG A 511 -6.93 23.96 5.13
N LYS A 512 -6.51 23.56 6.33
CA LYS A 512 -5.33 24.13 6.98
C LYS A 512 -4.07 23.90 6.16
N TYR A 513 -3.18 24.87 6.18
CA TYR A 513 -1.85 24.74 5.58
C TYR A 513 -0.83 24.23 6.61
N VAL A 514 0.10 23.39 6.14
CA VAL A 514 1.35 23.08 6.82
C VAL A 514 2.49 23.08 5.81
N GLN A 515 3.69 23.46 6.24
CA GLN A 515 4.86 23.53 5.35
C GLN A 515 5.22 22.17 4.73
N ASN A 516 5.14 21.10 5.52
CA ASN A 516 5.40 19.74 5.09
C ASN A 516 4.12 18.92 5.35
N GLU A 517 3.44 18.49 4.29
CA GLU A 517 2.22 17.70 4.43
C GLU A 517 2.53 16.28 4.94
N PRO A 518 1.60 15.66 5.70
CA PRO A 518 1.68 14.24 6.03
C PRO A 518 1.73 13.40 4.75
N THR A 519 2.57 12.38 4.75
CA THR A 519 2.72 11.48 3.60
C THR A 519 2.28 10.08 3.97
N GLN A 520 1.40 9.50 3.16
CA GLN A 520 1.12 8.08 3.22
C GLN A 520 2.37 7.30 2.86
N ILE A 521 2.73 6.33 3.70
CA ILE A 521 3.84 5.42 3.43
C ILE A 521 3.28 4.30 2.55
N PRO A 522 3.75 4.16 1.29
CA PRO A 522 3.36 3.02 0.48
C PRO A 522 3.88 1.75 1.15
N ARG A 523 2.98 0.89 1.60
CA ARG A 523 3.37 -0.42 2.13
C ARG A 523 3.72 -1.33 0.97
N TYR A 524 5.00 -1.35 0.61
CA TYR A 524 5.54 -2.42 -0.22
C TYR A 524 5.54 -3.71 0.57
N GLN A 525 5.13 -4.83 -0.04
CA GLN A 525 5.32 -6.19 0.49
C GLN A 525 6.81 -6.41 0.78
N GLY A 526 7.24 -6.10 2.00
CA GLY A 526 8.63 -6.09 2.43
C GLY A 526 8.71 -6.56 3.88
N LEU A 527 9.61 -7.50 4.12
CA LEU A 527 9.82 -8.25 5.37
C LEU A 527 9.78 -7.39 6.63
N TYR A 528 8.78 -7.66 7.49
CA TYR A 528 8.83 -7.32 8.91
C TYR A 528 9.00 -8.62 9.71
N TYR A 529 10.09 -8.72 10.45
CA TYR A 529 10.37 -9.84 11.35
C TYR A 529 10.23 -9.37 12.79
N ILE A 530 9.16 -9.74 13.50
CA ILE A 530 9.02 -9.53 14.95
C ILE A 530 8.15 -10.66 15.55
N SER A 531 8.62 -11.31 16.60
CA SER A 531 7.81 -12.23 17.42
C SER A 531 7.04 -11.47 18.52
N PRO A 532 5.77 -11.79 18.83
CA PRO A 532 5.03 -11.22 19.96
C PRO A 532 5.22 -12.01 21.27
N PRO A 533 4.99 -11.38 22.44
CA PRO A 533 4.90 -12.09 23.72
C PRO A 533 3.51 -12.71 23.92
N ARG A 534 3.49 -13.99 24.27
CA ARG A 534 2.28 -14.69 24.73
C ARG A 534 2.20 -14.62 26.25
N GLY A 535 1.00 -14.39 26.79
CA GLY A 535 0.77 -14.02 28.19
C GLY A 535 1.48 -14.90 29.23
N TYR A 536 2.62 -14.42 29.74
CA TYR A 536 3.55 -15.05 30.69
C TYR A 536 4.63 -15.96 30.06
N GLY A 537 5.74 -15.33 29.67
CA GLY A 537 7.01 -16.01 29.42
C GLY A 537 8.11 -15.04 28.98
N THR A 538 8.71 -14.34 29.95
CA THR A 538 9.85 -13.41 29.84
C THR A 538 9.60 -12.08 29.11
N VAL A 539 9.34 -11.05 29.92
CA VAL A 539 9.31 -9.62 29.57
C VAL A 539 10.68 -9.19 29.04
N TYR A 540 10.71 -8.53 27.88
CA TYR A 540 11.83 -7.67 27.47
C TYR A 540 11.39 -6.20 27.52
N GLY A 541 11.99 -5.42 28.42
CA GLY A 541 11.70 -3.99 28.61
C GLY A 541 11.03 -3.65 29.94
N THR A 542 11.39 -2.52 30.52
CA THR A 542 10.82 -2.03 31.79
C THR A 542 9.53 -1.25 31.53
N GLY A 543 8.36 -1.89 31.60
CA GLY A 543 7.09 -1.15 31.60
C GLY A 543 5.87 -1.97 31.18
N ASP A 544 4.72 -1.64 31.76
CA ASP A 544 3.40 -2.28 31.60
C ASP A 544 2.65 -1.88 30.30
N SER A 545 3.35 -1.45 29.24
CA SER A 545 2.70 -1.01 28.00
C SER A 545 2.64 -2.13 26.96
N GLU A 546 1.42 -2.54 26.60
CA GLU A 546 1.14 -3.41 25.45
C GLU A 546 1.61 -2.76 24.14
N ASN A 547 2.07 -3.59 23.20
CA ASN A 547 2.63 -3.17 21.94
C ASN A 547 1.51 -2.99 20.89
N LEU A 548 1.37 -1.79 20.34
CA LEU A 548 0.31 -1.38 19.39
C LEU A 548 0.53 -1.86 17.94
N TYR A 549 1.66 -2.51 17.63
CA TYR A 549 2.07 -2.82 16.25
C TYR A 549 1.63 -4.21 15.74
N PHE A 550 0.91 -5.00 16.54
CA PHE A 550 0.58 -6.39 16.20
C PHE A 550 -0.89 -6.70 16.50
N VAL A 551 -1.63 -7.08 15.45
CA VAL A 551 -2.96 -7.68 15.58
C VAL A 551 -2.84 -9.15 15.21
N GLU A 552 -2.98 -10.03 16.20
CA GLU A 552 -3.12 -11.47 15.94
C GLU A 552 -4.54 -11.72 15.37
N ASN A 553 -4.63 -12.15 14.11
CA ASN A 553 -5.77 -12.87 13.56
C ASN A 553 -6.03 -14.19 14.34
N ASN A 554 -7.08 -14.19 15.17
CA ASN A 554 -7.49 -15.31 16.00
C ASN A 554 -8.19 -16.46 15.23
N THR A 555 -8.43 -16.30 13.93
CA THR A 555 -9.19 -17.26 13.12
C THR A 555 -8.30 -18.20 12.28
N GLU A 556 -7.04 -17.85 12.04
CA GLU A 556 -6.12 -18.60 11.16
C GLU A 556 -4.76 -18.85 11.85
N PRO A 557 -4.55 -20.03 12.47
CA PRO A 557 -3.30 -20.31 13.20
C PRO A 557 -2.10 -20.52 12.27
N SER A 558 -0.88 -20.20 12.73
CA SER A 558 0.34 -20.54 11.98
C SER A 558 0.65 -22.05 12.03
N ILE A 559 1.55 -22.54 11.15
CA ILE A 559 2.01 -23.95 11.20
C ILE A 559 2.52 -24.30 12.61
N ILE A 560 3.32 -23.42 13.22
CA ILE A 560 3.85 -23.63 14.58
C ILE A 560 2.74 -23.70 15.62
N ASP A 561 1.69 -22.89 15.48
CA ASP A 561 0.55 -22.90 16.41
C ASP A 561 -0.29 -24.16 16.28
N MET A 562 -0.43 -24.67 15.07
CA MET A 562 -1.11 -25.94 14.83
C MET A 562 -0.30 -27.10 15.43
N LEU A 563 1.01 -27.16 15.18
CA LEU A 563 1.90 -28.22 15.70
C LEU A 563 2.05 -28.20 17.23
N ALA A 564 1.75 -27.07 17.85
CA ALA A 564 1.77 -26.85 19.29
C ALA A 564 0.58 -27.49 20.05
N GLY A 565 -0.40 -28.04 19.35
CA GLY A 565 -1.48 -28.84 19.93
C GLY A 565 -2.43 -28.06 20.85
N LYS A 566 -2.61 -26.75 20.66
CA LYS A 566 -3.56 -25.93 21.44
C LYS A 566 -4.81 -25.51 20.67
N GLY A 567 -5.45 -26.47 19.99
CA GLY A 567 -6.80 -26.28 19.46
C GLY A 567 -7.58 -27.57 19.37
N SER A 568 -8.08 -28.05 20.52
CA SER A 568 -9.20 -28.98 20.49
C SER A 568 -10.48 -28.17 20.26
N TYR A 569 -11.13 -28.41 19.11
CA TYR A 569 -12.57 -28.42 18.73
C TYR A 569 -13.67 -27.68 19.55
N GLU A 570 -13.37 -26.97 20.63
CA GLU A 570 -14.33 -26.25 21.48
C GLU A 570 -14.06 -24.73 21.43
N GLY A 571 -14.20 -24.15 20.24
CA GLY A 571 -14.34 -22.69 20.04
C GLY A 571 -13.19 -22.00 19.30
N PRO A 572 -13.44 -20.80 18.72
CA PRO A 572 -12.52 -20.10 17.82
C PRO A 572 -11.40 -19.34 18.57
N TYR A 573 -11.00 -19.78 19.76
CA TYR A 573 -10.10 -19.04 20.64
C TYR A 573 -8.87 -19.88 21.01
N TRP A 574 -7.80 -19.73 20.23
CA TRP A 574 -6.46 -20.22 20.53
C TRP A 574 -5.89 -19.40 21.71
N THR A 575 -6.29 -19.74 22.93
CA THR A 575 -6.05 -18.91 24.14
C THR A 575 -4.56 -18.82 24.52
N TYR A 576 -3.70 -19.68 23.97
CA TYR A 576 -2.26 -19.68 24.20
C TYR A 576 -1.56 -20.30 23.00
N GLY A 577 -0.43 -19.74 22.58
CA GLY A 577 0.55 -20.49 21.81
C GLY A 577 1.98 -20.41 22.39
N TYR A 578 2.97 -20.88 21.65
CA TYR A 578 4.39 -20.80 21.98
C TYR A 578 5.06 -19.54 21.43
N GLY A 579 5.60 -18.70 22.32
CA GLY A 579 6.53 -17.62 22.00
C GLY A 579 7.97 -18.09 22.17
N ILE A 580 8.92 -17.46 21.47
CA ILE A 580 10.35 -17.77 21.55
C ILE A 580 10.85 -17.48 22.97
N LYS A 581 11.36 -18.50 23.68
CA LYS A 581 12.22 -18.28 24.83
C LYS A 581 13.66 -18.38 24.37
N LEU A 582 14.34 -17.24 24.22
CA LEU A 582 15.78 -17.23 24.04
C LEU A 582 16.41 -17.85 25.30
N VAL A 583 17.08 -18.99 25.12
CA VAL A 583 17.89 -19.59 26.17
C VAL A 583 19.09 -18.67 26.37
N GLU A 584 19.13 -17.95 27.49
CA GLU A 584 20.33 -17.21 27.90
C GLU A 584 21.48 -18.21 28.07
N ASN A 585 22.58 -17.99 27.34
CA ASN A 585 23.87 -18.61 27.66
C ASN A 585 24.56 -17.84 28.78
#